data_AF-A0A535XL05-F1
#
_entry.id   AF-A0A535XL05-F1
#
_cell.length_a   1.000
_cell.length_b   1.000
_cell.length_c   1.000
_cell.angle_alpha   90.00
_cell.angle_beta   90.00
_cell.angle_gamma   90.00
#
_symmetry.space_group_name_H-M   'P 1'
#
loop_
_entity.id
_entity.type
_entity.pdbx_description
1 polymer ?
#
loop_
_entity_poly.entity_id
_entity_poly.type
_entity_poly.pdbx_seq_one_letter_code
_entity_poly.pdbx_strand_id
1 'polypeptide(L)'
;MGWASHAIKRLQRGEPVTLRPRGHSMTGRVNDGVHVTVEPLRDREPAVDDVVLVRCRGHEYLYLVKARQGNRFLIGNNRGGINGWVTRRQSFGLATRVEHA
;
A
#
# COMPACT_ATOMS: atom_id res chain seq x y z
N MET A 1 7.69 2.29 -16.07
CA MET A 1 7.10 1.22 -15.22
C MET A 1 7.53 1.47 -13.78
N GLY A 2 6.62 1.36 -12.81
CA GLY A 2 6.96 1.51 -11.39
C GLY A 2 7.46 0.20 -10.77
N TRP A 3 8.03 0.28 -9.57
CA TRP A 3 8.69 -0.85 -8.90
C TRP A 3 7.75 -2.02 -8.57
N ALA A 4 6.45 -1.77 -8.44
CA ALA A 4 5.43 -2.75 -8.07
C ALA A 4 4.56 -3.19 -9.26
N SER A 5 4.94 -2.86 -10.50
CA SER A 5 4.13 -3.13 -11.70
C SER A 5 3.66 -4.59 -11.82
N HIS A 6 4.55 -5.56 -11.53
CA HIS A 6 4.20 -6.99 -11.55
C HIS A 6 3.20 -7.36 -10.44
N ALA A 7 3.44 -6.87 -9.22
CA ALA A 7 2.56 -7.10 -8.08
C ALA A 7 1.16 -6.54 -8.32
N ILE A 8 1.05 -5.33 -8.87
CA ILE A 8 -0.23 -4.70 -9.21
C ILE A 8 -1.03 -5.56 -10.18
N LYS A 9 -0.39 -6.10 -11.24
CA LYS A 9 -1.06 -7.00 -12.19
C LYS A 9 -1.60 -8.26 -11.52
N ARG A 10 -0.85 -8.87 -10.59
CA ARG A 10 -1.31 -10.05 -9.84
C ARG A 10 -2.49 -9.73 -8.91
N LEU A 11 -2.41 -8.63 -8.17
CA LEU A 11 -3.49 -8.17 -7.29
C LEU A 11 -4.76 -7.85 -8.07
N GLN A 12 -4.64 -7.24 -9.25
CA GLN A 12 -5.77 -6.99 -10.15
C GLN A 12 -6.43 -8.28 -10.66
N ARG A 13 -5.68 -9.39 -10.73
CA ARG A 13 -6.20 -10.73 -11.03
C ARG A 13 -6.76 -11.46 -9.80
N GLY A 14 -6.80 -10.81 -8.64
CA GLY A 14 -7.28 -11.41 -7.39
C GLY A 14 -6.26 -12.33 -6.71
N GLU A 15 -4.99 -12.26 -7.10
CA GLU A 15 -3.93 -13.10 -6.53
C GLU A 15 -3.13 -12.34 -5.46
N PRO A 16 -2.88 -12.95 -4.29
CA PRO A 16 -1.96 -12.39 -3.30
C PRO A 16 -0.52 -12.44 -3.80
N VAL A 17 0.31 -11.52 -3.29
CA VAL A 17 1.71 -11.39 -3.67
C VAL A 17 2.58 -11.01 -2.48
N THR A 18 3.78 -11.59 -2.41
CA THR A 18 4.81 -11.18 -1.44
C THR A 18 5.80 -10.23 -2.11
N LEU A 19 6.09 -9.12 -1.43
CA LEU A 19 6.95 -8.03 -1.88
C LEU A 19 8.16 -7.90 -0.96
N ARG A 20 9.24 -7.31 -1.47
CA ARG A 20 10.35 -6.79 -0.66
C ARG A 20 10.55 -5.29 -0.94
N PRO A 21 9.69 -4.42 -0.38
CA PRO A 21 9.76 -2.98 -0.62
C PRO A 21 11.10 -2.42 -0.12
N ARG A 22 11.58 -1.36 -0.78
CA ARG A 22 12.82 -0.67 -0.41
C ARG A 22 12.55 0.75 0.10
N GLY A 23 13.44 1.21 0.96
CA GLY A 23 13.42 2.54 1.55
C GLY A 23 12.94 2.53 3.00
N HIS A 24 12.93 3.71 3.60
CA HIS A 24 12.75 3.86 5.05
C HIS A 24 11.51 4.69 5.41
N SER A 25 10.71 5.10 4.44
CA SER A 25 9.52 5.94 4.66
C SER A 25 8.46 5.28 5.54
N MET A 26 8.51 3.95 5.69
CA MET A 26 7.59 3.16 6.50
C MET A 26 8.24 2.49 7.72
N THR A 27 9.49 2.85 8.07
CA THR A 27 10.19 2.28 9.24
C THR A 27 9.31 2.24 10.49
N GLY A 28 9.29 1.11 11.19
CA GLY A 28 8.41 0.84 12.33
C GLY A 28 7.07 0.19 11.98
N ARG A 29 6.62 0.30 10.72
CA ARG A 29 5.44 -0.43 10.17
C ARG A 29 5.85 -1.44 9.11
N VAL A 30 6.74 -1.03 8.20
CA VAL A 30 7.39 -1.87 7.18
C VAL A 30 8.84 -1.41 7.09
N ASN A 31 9.77 -2.25 7.56
CA ASN A 31 11.20 -1.94 7.52
C ASN A 31 11.79 -2.25 6.13
N ASP A 32 12.95 -1.67 5.82
CA ASP A 32 13.58 -1.84 4.51
C ASP A 32 13.90 -3.31 4.21
N GLY A 33 13.48 -3.79 3.04
CA GLY A 33 13.84 -5.11 2.53
C GLY A 33 13.15 -6.31 3.18
N VAL A 34 12.23 -6.10 4.13
CA VAL A 34 11.44 -7.18 4.76
C VAL A 34 10.40 -7.74 3.79
N HIS A 35 9.93 -8.96 4.02
CA HIS A 35 8.82 -9.50 3.24
C HIS A 35 7.49 -8.91 3.71
N VAL A 36 6.66 -8.52 2.73
CA VAL A 36 5.28 -8.07 2.97
C VAL A 36 4.35 -8.85 2.07
N THR A 37 3.39 -9.56 2.66
CA THR A 37 2.29 -10.17 1.92
C THR A 37 1.20 -9.13 1.72
N VAL A 38 0.82 -8.93 0.46
CA VAL A 38 -0.26 -8.04 0.05
C VAL A 38 -1.38 -8.86 -0.58
N GLU A 39 -2.58 -8.67 -0.05
CA GLU A 39 -3.80 -9.30 -0.56
C GLU A 39 -4.61 -8.33 -1.41
N PRO A 40 -5.31 -8.81 -2.44
CA PRO A 40 -6.22 -7.98 -3.23
C PRO A 40 -7.34 -7.44 -2.35
N LEU A 41 -7.71 -6.18 -2.55
CA LEU A 41 -8.74 -5.54 -1.72
C LEU A 41 -10.14 -6.16 -1.87
N ARG A 42 -10.47 -6.80 -3.00
CA ARG A 42 -11.83 -7.32 -3.29
C ARG A 42 -12.90 -6.27 -2.95
N ASP A 43 -13.87 -6.60 -2.10
CA ASP A 43 -14.92 -5.68 -1.64
C ASP A 43 -14.54 -4.88 -0.37
N ARG A 44 -13.37 -5.15 0.22
CA ARG A 44 -12.90 -4.44 1.41
C ARG A 44 -12.42 -3.04 1.05
N GLU A 45 -12.99 -2.04 1.70
CA GLU A 45 -12.44 -0.69 1.67
C GLU A 45 -11.30 -0.52 2.68
N PRO A 46 -10.19 0.15 2.30
CA PRO A 46 -9.13 0.51 3.23
C PRO A 46 -9.64 1.34 4.43
N ALA A 47 -9.25 0.93 5.64
CA ALA A 47 -9.47 1.63 6.89
C ALA A 47 -8.28 2.53 7.25
N VAL A 48 -8.47 3.47 8.17
CA VAL A 48 -7.34 4.22 8.75
C VAL A 48 -6.37 3.23 9.41
N ASP A 49 -5.07 3.54 9.32
CA ASP A 49 -3.94 2.71 9.74
C ASP A 49 -3.66 1.45 8.90
N ASP A 50 -4.49 1.12 7.91
CA ASP A 50 -4.14 0.10 6.93
C ASP A 50 -2.90 0.50 6.12
N VAL A 51 -2.01 -0.45 5.86
CA VAL A 51 -0.92 -0.30 4.90
C VAL A 51 -1.37 -0.83 3.55
N VAL A 52 -1.37 0.02 2.53
CA VAL A 52 -1.92 -0.29 1.20
C VAL A 52 -0.91 -0.07 0.08
N LEU A 53 -0.89 -0.99 -0.89
CA LEU A 53 -0.19 -0.78 -2.15
C LEU A 53 -1.05 0.12 -3.04
N VAL A 54 -0.55 1.31 -3.34
CA VAL A 54 -1.31 2.39 -4.00
C VAL A 54 -0.50 3.09 -5.08
N ARG A 55 -1.18 3.74 -6.03
CA ARG A 55 -0.58 4.70 -6.96
C ARG A 55 -1.13 6.10 -6.73
N CYS A 56 -0.29 6.99 -6.21
CA CYS A 56 -0.63 8.39 -5.96
C CYS A 56 0.24 9.28 -6.84
N ARG A 57 -0.38 10.19 -7.60
CA ARG A 57 0.31 11.15 -8.49
C ARG A 57 1.35 10.49 -9.41
N GLY A 58 1.03 9.31 -9.96
CA GLY A 58 1.90 8.56 -10.87
C GLY A 58 2.96 7.65 -10.20
N HIS A 59 3.13 7.73 -8.88
CA HIS A 59 4.12 6.95 -8.13
C HIS A 59 3.47 5.84 -7.30
N GLU A 60 4.17 4.71 -7.18
CA GLU A 60 3.71 3.53 -6.44
C GLU A 60 4.30 3.52 -5.02
N TYR A 61 3.43 3.32 -4.03
CA TYR A 61 3.80 3.33 -2.62
C TYR A 61 3.13 2.18 -1.87
N LEU A 62 3.76 1.76 -0.77
CA LEU A 62 3.18 0.85 0.22
C LEU A 62 2.97 1.63 1.52
N TYR A 63 1.90 2.44 1.61
CA TYR A 63 1.75 3.51 2.61
C TYR A 63 0.52 3.37 3.49
N LEU A 64 0.51 4.11 4.61
CA LEU A 64 -0.61 4.14 5.54
C LEU A 64 -1.77 4.93 4.96
N VAL A 65 -2.98 4.44 5.19
CA VAL A 65 -4.19 5.26 5.15
C VAL A 65 -4.22 6.11 6.41
N LYS A 66 -4.14 7.43 6.22
CA LYS A 66 -4.14 8.44 7.28
C LYS A 66 -5.53 8.96 7.61
N ALA A 67 -6.42 8.99 6.62
CA ALA A 67 -7.80 9.44 6.78
C ALA A 67 -8.69 8.89 5.65
N ARG A 68 -10.02 8.94 5.87
CA ARG A 68 -11.04 8.59 4.87
C ARG A 68 -11.98 9.77 4.65
N GLN A 69 -12.39 9.97 3.41
CA GLN A 69 -13.41 10.96 3.04
C GLN A 69 -14.23 10.41 1.88
N GLY A 70 -15.43 9.92 2.18
CA GLY A 70 -16.27 9.21 1.21
C GLY A 70 -15.50 8.05 0.58
N ASN A 71 -15.36 8.06 -0.75
CA ASN A 71 -14.67 7.04 -1.53
C ASN A 71 -13.17 7.30 -1.75
N ARG A 72 -12.58 8.24 -1.00
CA ARG A 72 -11.16 8.60 -1.08
C ARG A 72 -10.44 8.34 0.24
N PHE A 73 -9.16 8.01 0.11
CA PHE A 73 -8.25 7.65 1.19
C PHE A 73 -7.06 8.60 1.15
N LEU A 74 -6.78 9.29 2.26
CA LEU A 74 -5.57 10.11 2.38
C LEU A 74 -4.41 9.17 2.70
N ILE A 75 -3.38 9.15 1.87
CA ILE A 75 -2.22 8.30 2.09
C ILE A 75 -1.02 9.10 2.59
N GLY A 76 -0.20 8.45 3.41
CA GLY A 76 1.01 9.05 3.94
C GLY A 76 2.00 8.01 4.44
N ASN A 77 3.24 8.44 4.60
CA ASN A 77 4.30 7.60 5.11
C ASN A 77 4.22 7.45 6.66
N ASN A 78 5.08 6.64 7.25
CA ASN A 78 5.15 6.47 8.72
C ASN A 78 6.04 7.51 9.42
N ARG A 79 6.25 8.68 8.80
CA ARG A 79 7.09 9.79 9.31
C ARG A 79 6.34 11.12 9.39
N GLY A 80 5.01 11.08 9.28
CA GLY A 80 4.16 12.27 9.28
C GLY A 80 3.96 12.93 7.91
N GLY A 81 4.59 12.41 6.85
CA GLY A 81 4.41 12.92 5.49
C GLY A 81 3.07 12.49 4.88
N ILE A 82 2.39 13.44 4.21
CA ILE A 82 1.15 13.23 3.47
C ILE A 82 1.43 13.33 1.96
N ASN A 83 0.97 12.34 1.21
CA ASN A 83 1.24 12.23 -0.22
C ASN A 83 0.04 12.66 -1.09
N GLY A 84 -1.17 12.48 -0.60
CA GLY A 84 -2.39 12.93 -1.26
C GLY A 84 -3.56 11.96 -1.14
N TRP A 85 -4.68 12.35 -1.73
CA TRP A 85 -5.89 11.53 -1.78
C TRP A 85 -5.83 10.56 -2.96
N VAL A 86 -6.19 9.30 -2.70
CA VAL A 86 -6.36 8.25 -3.70
C VAL A 86 -7.76 7.67 -3.61
N THR A 87 -8.25 7.11 -4.71
CA THR A 87 -9.53 6.40 -4.76
C THR A 87 -9.33 4.89 -4.64
N ARG A 88 -10.44 4.13 -4.55
CA ARG A 88 -10.42 2.66 -4.62
C ARG A 88 -9.71 2.11 -5.87
N ARG A 89 -9.80 2.81 -7.02
CA ARG A 89 -9.15 2.41 -8.29
C ARG A 89 -7.63 2.53 -8.26
N GLN A 90 -7.11 3.41 -7.41
CA GLN A 90 -5.69 3.65 -7.21
C GLN A 90 -5.10 2.80 -6.09
N SER A 91 -5.94 1.99 -5.43
CA SER A 91 -5.55 1.12 -4.32
C SER A 91 -5.65 -0.33 -4.79
N PHE A 92 -4.53 -1.06 -4.77
CA PHE A 92 -4.42 -2.36 -5.42
C PHE A 92 -4.47 -3.53 -4.44
N GLY A 93 -3.96 -3.33 -3.23
CA GLY A 93 -3.95 -4.38 -2.21
C GLY A 93 -3.65 -3.86 -0.81
N LEU A 94 -3.98 -4.68 0.17
CA LEU A 94 -3.76 -4.47 1.59
C LEU A 94 -2.60 -5.33 2.06
N ALA A 95 -1.63 -4.77 2.78
CA ALA A 95 -0.64 -5.57 3.48
C ALA A 95 -1.29 -6.29 4.67
N THR A 96 -1.36 -7.62 4.61
CA THR A 96 -1.96 -8.47 5.67
C THR A 96 -0.91 -9.13 6.55
N ARG A 97 0.33 -9.21 6.08
CA ARG A 97 1.46 -9.74 6.86
C ARG A 97 2.73 -8.97 6.53
N VAL A 98 3.41 -8.50 7.57
CA VAL A 98 4.76 -7.93 7.49
C VAL A 98 5.66 -8.82 8.33
N GLU A 99 6.71 -9.36 7.72
CA GLU A 99 7.71 -10.11 8.47
C GLU A 99 8.61 -9.12 9.22
N HIS A 100 8.75 -9.36 10.52
CA HIS A 100 9.70 -8.62 11.36
C HIS A 100 10.93 -9.52 11.53
N ALA A 101 12.11 -8.96 11.21
CA ALA A 101 13.39 -9.58 11.50
C ALA A 101 13.82 -9.27 12.94
#